data_AF-A0A921SNZ9-F1
#
_entry.id   AF-A0A921SNZ9-F1
#
_cell.length_a   1.000
_cell.length_b   1.000
_cell.length_c   1.000
_cell.angle_alpha   90.00
_cell.angle_beta   90.00
_cell.angle_gamma   90.00
#
_symmetry.space_group_name_H-M   'P 1'
#
loop_
_entity.id
_entity.type
_entity.pdbx_description
1 polymer ?
#
loop_
_entity_poly.entity_id
_entity_poly.type
_entity_poly.pdbx_seq_one_letter_code
_entity_poly.pdbx_strand_id
1 'polypeptide(L)'
;MSKIPTVLPVKYKCGHTEKRDLSGISPSKRRTAANSDFWSARAGREGTGLVCRKCFEAARSVDKEQRMRQWMLDIEQFETDYQLPDLTGTEKQHSTGLVESARRDRHTVLTAVLDDATTEFPDKRDDVLEAAKALTRAGWWTNNLGFKIRTDAEYGQDEYVELILDGAQEIDENPTEHIETENPHDWADGQ
;
A
#
# COMPACT_ATOMS: atom_id res chain seq x y z
N MET A 1 14.50 20.37 50.69
CA MET A 1 13.70 20.52 49.46
C MET A 1 13.59 19.15 48.80
N SER A 2 12.41 18.54 48.77
CA SER A 2 12.20 17.23 48.12
C SER A 2 12.50 17.33 46.63
N LYS A 3 13.46 16.54 46.13
CA LYS A 3 13.70 16.39 44.68
C LYS A 3 12.45 15.78 44.05
N ILE A 4 11.74 16.56 43.25
CA ILE A 4 10.60 16.06 42.47
C ILE A 4 11.16 15.04 41.46
N PRO A 5 10.67 13.78 41.46
CA PRO A 5 11.20 12.74 40.60
C PRO A 5 11.11 13.16 39.13
N THR A 6 12.22 12.93 38.41
CA THR A 6 12.32 13.13 36.96
C THR A 6 11.88 11.89 36.20
N VAL A 7 12.03 10.71 36.81
CA VAL A 7 11.58 9.44 36.24
C VAL A 7 10.26 9.04 36.88
N LEU A 8 9.20 8.95 36.08
CA LEU A 8 7.86 8.59 36.54
C LEU A 8 7.44 7.25 35.92
N PRO A 9 6.96 6.28 36.72
CA PRO A 9 6.37 5.06 36.19
C PRO A 9 4.97 5.36 35.64
N VAL A 10 4.73 4.96 34.39
CA VAL A 10 3.41 5.02 33.75
C VAL A 10 2.88 3.61 33.63
N LYS A 11 1.72 3.35 34.24
CA LYS A 11 1.02 2.06 34.17
C LYS A 11 0.02 2.10 33.03
N TYR A 12 0.18 1.20 32.07
CA TYR A 12 -0.73 1.02 30.94
C TYR A 12 -1.84 0.03 31.26
N LYS A 13 -2.94 0.06 30.49
CA LYS A 13 -4.11 -0.82 30.65
C LYS A 13 -3.75 -2.32 30.59
N CYS A 14 -2.76 -2.68 29.77
CA CYS A 14 -2.28 -4.06 29.65
C CYS A 14 -1.45 -4.55 30.86
N GLY A 15 -1.32 -3.74 31.91
CA GLY A 15 -0.58 -4.09 33.14
C GLY A 15 0.91 -3.74 33.10
N HIS A 16 1.46 -3.44 31.92
CA HIS A 16 2.85 -3.00 31.80
C HIS A 16 3.08 -1.64 32.44
N THR A 17 4.23 -1.49 33.10
CA THR A 17 4.70 -0.23 33.65
C THR A 17 6.00 0.18 32.95
N GLU A 18 6.03 1.37 32.38
CA GLU A 18 7.22 1.91 31.72
C GLU A 18 7.73 3.15 32.46
N LYS A 19 9.04 3.26 32.59
CA LYS A 19 9.68 4.41 33.24
C LYS A 19 9.89 5.50 32.21
N ARG A 20 9.25 6.65 32.41
CA ARG A 20 9.38 7.85 31.57
C ARG A 20 10.38 8.79 32.19
N ASP A 21 11.45 9.11 31.45
CA ASP A 21 12.33 10.21 31.82
C ASP A 21 11.74 11.55 31.38
N LEU A 22 11.53 12.42 32.36
CA LEU A 22 10.96 13.76 32.21
C LEU A 22 11.92 14.80 32.78
N SER A 23 13.22 14.49 32.81
CA SER A 23 14.32 15.39 33.20
C SER A 23 14.26 16.74 32.47
N GLY A 24 13.90 16.74 31.18
CA GLY A 24 13.72 17.95 30.37
C GLY A 24 12.41 18.73 30.59
N ILE A 25 11.48 18.25 31.44
CA ILE A 25 10.19 18.90 31.69
C ILE A 25 10.21 19.61 33.04
N SER A 26 9.61 20.81 33.09
CA SER A 26 9.51 21.58 34.33
C SER A 26 8.76 20.79 35.42
N PRO A 27 9.18 20.84 36.70
CA PRO A 27 8.62 19.98 37.76
C PRO A 27 7.09 20.05 37.89
N SER A 28 6.49 21.22 37.65
CA SER A 28 5.04 21.43 37.69
C SER A 28 4.26 20.73 36.58
N LYS A 29 4.92 20.42 35.45
CA LYS A 29 4.28 19.81 34.26
C LYS A 29 4.54 18.30 34.13
N ARG A 30 5.47 17.73 34.91
CA ARG A 30 5.87 16.31 34.79
C ARG A 30 4.73 15.33 34.98
N ARG A 31 3.84 15.55 35.97
CA ARG A 31 2.70 14.66 36.23
C ARG A 31 1.69 14.66 35.09
N THR A 32 1.41 15.82 34.51
CA THR A 32 0.53 15.93 33.33
C THR A 32 1.20 15.32 32.11
N ALA A 33 2.48 15.61 31.88
CA ALA A 33 3.24 15.08 30.74
C ALA A 33 3.40 13.54 30.77
N ALA A 34 3.49 12.94 31.96
CA ALA A 34 3.50 11.49 32.12
C ALA A 34 2.19 10.83 31.64
N ASN A 35 1.07 11.56 31.69
CA ASN A 35 -0.27 11.07 31.37
C ASN A 35 -0.82 11.60 30.01
N SER A 36 -0.18 12.60 29.41
CA SER A 36 -0.61 13.27 28.18
C SER A 36 -0.05 12.64 26.90
N ASP A 37 0.32 11.38 26.96
CA ASP A 37 1.10 10.74 25.91
C ASP A 37 0.33 10.57 24.59
N PHE A 38 1.05 10.42 23.47
CA PHE A 38 0.47 10.11 22.15
C PHE A 38 -0.52 8.93 22.24
N TRP A 39 -0.23 7.97 23.12
CA TRP A 39 -1.07 6.81 23.38
C TRP A 39 -2.34 7.08 24.21
N SER A 40 -2.41 8.15 25.02
CA SER A 40 -3.69 8.56 25.63
C SER A 40 -4.56 9.36 24.67
N ALA A 41 -3.97 10.20 23.81
CA ALA A 41 -4.73 11.08 22.90
C ALA A 41 -5.14 10.44 21.57
N ARG A 42 -4.30 9.57 20.98
CA ARG A 42 -4.56 8.94 19.66
C ARG A 42 -4.97 7.47 19.75
N ALA A 43 -4.42 6.72 20.72
CA ALA A 43 -4.76 5.31 20.95
C ALA A 43 -5.80 5.09 22.07
N GLY A 44 -6.04 6.09 22.91
CA GLY A 44 -6.97 6.03 24.05
C GLY A 44 -8.31 6.74 23.81
N ARG A 45 -8.66 7.08 22.55
CA ARG A 45 -9.89 7.84 22.20
C ARG A 45 -11.18 7.21 22.71
N GLU A 46 -11.17 5.92 23.04
CA GLU A 46 -12.34 5.20 23.56
C GLU A 46 -12.55 5.37 25.07
N GLY A 47 -11.78 6.25 25.75
CA GLY A 47 -11.95 6.48 27.18
C GLY A 47 -11.50 5.33 28.07
N THR A 48 -10.76 4.34 27.52
CA THR A 48 -10.39 3.11 28.24
C THR A 48 -8.98 3.10 28.84
N GLY A 49 -8.30 4.25 28.87
CA GLY A 49 -6.98 4.44 29.51
C GLY A 49 -5.78 4.44 28.55
N LEU A 50 -4.57 4.54 29.11
CA LEU A 50 -3.31 4.57 28.34
C LEU A 50 -2.99 3.18 27.75
N VAL A 51 -2.93 3.08 26.43
CA VAL A 51 -2.48 1.88 25.69
C VAL A 51 -0.96 1.90 25.58
N CYS A 52 -0.27 0.78 25.76
CA CYS A 52 1.18 0.76 25.54
C CYS A 52 1.51 0.65 24.04
N ARG A 53 2.70 1.11 23.65
CA ARG A 53 3.18 1.05 22.26
C ARG A 53 3.02 -0.34 21.62
N LYS A 54 3.42 -1.41 22.32
CA LYS A 54 3.32 -2.79 21.81
C LYS A 54 1.88 -3.21 21.55
N CYS A 55 0.96 -2.91 22.47
CA CYS A 55 -0.45 -3.24 22.29
C CYS A 55 -1.09 -2.42 21.16
N PHE A 56 -0.69 -1.15 20.99
CA PHE A 56 -1.15 -0.35 19.87
C PHE A 56 -0.63 -0.87 18.52
N GLU A 57 0.66 -1.20 18.44
CA GLU A 57 1.28 -1.76 17.23
C GLU A 57 0.62 -3.10 16.86
N ALA A 58 0.36 -3.97 17.84
CA ALA A 58 -0.32 -5.25 17.64
C ALA A 58 -1.78 -5.07 17.16
N ALA A 59 -2.53 -4.13 17.74
CA ALA A 59 -3.88 -3.82 17.27
C ALA A 59 -3.87 -3.32 15.82
N ARG A 60 -2.94 -2.40 15.50
CA ARG A 60 -2.76 -1.90 14.13
C ARG A 60 -2.34 -2.96 13.12
N SER A 61 -1.54 -3.96 13.52
CA SER A 61 -1.15 -5.03 12.61
C SER A 61 -2.34 -5.92 12.25
N VAL A 62 -3.21 -6.22 13.22
CA VAL A 62 -4.45 -6.99 12.97
C VAL A 62 -5.39 -6.20 12.05
N ASP A 63 -5.58 -4.91 12.30
CA ASP A 63 -6.39 -4.04 11.44
C ASP A 63 -5.81 -3.94 10.01
N LYS A 64 -4.49 -3.91 9.88
CA LYS A 64 -3.81 -3.86 8.58
C LYS A 64 -4.04 -5.15 7.80
N GLU A 65 -3.92 -6.31 8.45
CA GLU A 65 -4.13 -7.59 7.80
C GLU A 65 -5.58 -7.75 7.36
N GLN A 66 -6.54 -7.41 8.21
CA GLN A 66 -7.96 -7.46 7.86
C GLN A 66 -8.29 -6.50 6.70
N ARG A 67 -7.74 -5.28 6.72
CA ARG A 67 -7.88 -4.33 5.61
C ARG A 67 -7.27 -4.86 4.32
N MET A 68 -6.09 -5.48 4.38
CA MET A 68 -5.45 -6.05 3.21
C MET A 68 -6.28 -7.19 2.61
N ARG A 69 -6.82 -8.08 3.45
CA ARG A 69 -7.72 -9.15 2.99
C ARG A 69 -8.97 -8.57 2.33
N GLN A 70 -9.61 -7.58 2.95
CA GLN A 70 -10.78 -6.93 2.34
C GLN A 70 -10.41 -6.30 1.00
N TRP A 71 -9.28 -5.60 0.92
CA TRP A 71 -8.84 -4.98 -0.32
C TRP A 71 -8.57 -6.00 -1.43
N MET A 72 -8.00 -7.16 -1.11
CA MET A 72 -7.82 -8.24 -2.10
C MET A 72 -9.16 -8.82 -2.58
N LEU A 73 -10.17 -8.93 -1.69
CA LEU A 73 -11.52 -9.34 -2.10
C LEU A 73 -12.17 -8.30 -3.03
N ASP A 74 -11.97 -7.02 -2.74
CA ASP A 74 -12.48 -5.93 -3.60
C ASP A 74 -11.81 -5.99 -4.99
N ILE A 75 -10.50 -6.30 -5.04
CA ILE A 75 -9.77 -6.51 -6.30
C ILE A 75 -10.30 -7.71 -7.07
N GLU A 76 -10.51 -8.85 -6.41
CA GLU A 76 -11.07 -10.06 -7.03
C GLU A 76 -12.48 -9.82 -7.59
N GLN A 77 -13.31 -9.10 -6.84
CA GLN A 77 -14.66 -8.73 -7.29
C GLN A 77 -14.58 -7.80 -8.51
N PHE A 78 -13.73 -6.78 -8.46
CA PHE A 78 -13.53 -5.85 -9.56
C PHE A 78 -13.04 -6.56 -10.84
N GLU A 79 -12.05 -7.45 -10.71
CA GLU A 79 -11.54 -8.24 -11.83
C GLU A 79 -12.63 -9.15 -12.42
N THR A 80 -13.51 -9.70 -11.57
CA THR A 80 -14.66 -10.48 -12.01
C THR A 80 -15.71 -9.63 -12.73
N ASP A 81 -16.06 -8.48 -12.17
CA ASP A 81 -17.08 -7.57 -12.71
C ASP A 81 -16.70 -7.05 -14.11
N TYR A 82 -15.41 -6.75 -14.30
CA TYR A 82 -14.86 -6.26 -15.56
C TYR A 82 -14.26 -7.36 -16.45
N GLN A 83 -14.36 -8.63 -16.04
CA GLN A 83 -13.84 -9.79 -16.78
C GLN A 83 -12.35 -9.64 -17.14
N LEU A 84 -11.56 -9.12 -16.21
CA LEU A 84 -10.12 -8.93 -16.39
C LEU A 84 -9.42 -10.29 -16.27
N PRO A 85 -8.58 -10.69 -17.25
CA PRO A 85 -7.80 -11.90 -17.15
C PRO A 85 -6.80 -11.86 -16.00
N ASP A 86 -6.40 -13.05 -15.55
CA ASP A 86 -5.32 -13.20 -14.58
C ASP A 86 -4.01 -12.64 -15.14
N LEU A 87 -3.25 -11.99 -14.26
CA LEU A 87 -1.93 -11.48 -14.64
C LEU A 87 -0.91 -12.62 -14.66
N THR A 88 -0.17 -12.70 -15.76
CA THR A 88 0.92 -13.65 -15.97
C THR A 88 2.23 -13.11 -15.42
N GLY A 89 3.07 -14.03 -14.94
CA GLY A 89 4.42 -13.74 -14.48
C GLY A 89 5.22 -15.03 -14.30
N THR A 90 6.54 -14.90 -14.19
CA THR A 90 7.41 -16.04 -13.90
C THR A 90 7.20 -16.54 -12.47
N GLU A 91 7.61 -17.77 -12.16
CA GLU A 91 7.52 -18.32 -10.80
C GLU A 91 8.25 -17.44 -9.75
N LYS A 92 9.35 -16.80 -10.16
CA LYS A 92 10.06 -15.80 -9.34
C LYS A 92 9.21 -14.56 -9.08
N GLN A 93 8.45 -14.09 -10.07
CA GLN A 93 7.52 -12.95 -9.89
C GLN A 93 6.34 -13.31 -8.99
N HIS A 94 5.85 -14.55 -9.03
CA HIS A 94 4.85 -15.03 -8.08
C HIS A 94 5.42 -15.11 -6.65
N SER A 95 6.59 -15.73 -6.47
CA SER A 95 7.19 -15.90 -5.13
C SER A 95 7.62 -14.57 -4.49
N THR A 96 7.94 -13.56 -5.28
CA THR A 96 8.26 -12.20 -4.78
C THR A 96 7.02 -11.34 -4.51
N GLY A 97 5.82 -11.80 -4.84
CA GLY A 97 4.58 -11.02 -4.73
C GLY A 97 4.43 -9.91 -5.78
N LEU A 98 5.22 -9.95 -6.86
CA LEU A 98 5.15 -8.96 -7.93
C LEU A 98 3.79 -9.01 -8.63
N VAL A 99 3.27 -10.22 -8.91
CA VAL A 99 1.95 -10.40 -9.54
C VAL A 99 0.84 -9.80 -8.67
N GLU A 100 0.90 -9.99 -7.35
CA GLU A 100 -0.06 -9.40 -6.41
C GLU A 100 0.09 -7.88 -6.31
N SER A 101 1.30 -7.34 -6.47
CA SER A 101 1.51 -5.88 -6.60
C SER A 101 0.88 -5.36 -7.88
N ALA A 102 1.11 -6.04 -9.01
CA ALA A 102 0.56 -5.68 -10.31
C ALA A 102 -0.97 -5.65 -10.30
N ARG A 103 -1.62 -6.63 -9.66
CA ARG A 103 -3.09 -6.64 -9.48
C ARG A 103 -3.59 -5.41 -8.72
N ARG A 104 -2.91 -5.03 -7.64
CA ARG A 104 -3.23 -3.83 -6.85
C ARG A 104 -3.01 -2.55 -7.66
N ASP A 105 -1.92 -2.47 -8.41
CA ASP A 105 -1.63 -1.33 -9.27
C ASP A 105 -2.70 -1.19 -10.37
N ARG A 106 -3.00 -2.28 -11.08
CA ARG A 106 -4.09 -2.38 -12.08
C ARG A 106 -5.43 -1.93 -11.51
N HIS A 107 -5.85 -2.50 -10.38
CA HIS A 107 -7.10 -2.11 -9.72
C HIS A 107 -7.13 -0.61 -9.38
N THR A 108 -6.05 -0.07 -8.81
CA THR A 108 -5.99 1.34 -8.42
C THR A 108 -6.11 2.26 -9.62
N VAL A 109 -5.39 1.96 -10.71
CA VAL A 109 -5.47 2.75 -11.95
C VAL A 109 -6.87 2.66 -12.56
N LEU A 110 -7.39 1.44 -12.76
CA LEU A 110 -8.67 1.25 -13.42
C LEU A 110 -9.82 1.80 -12.60
N THR A 111 -9.78 1.73 -11.27
CA THR A 111 -10.80 2.38 -10.43
C THR A 111 -10.79 3.90 -10.66
N ALA A 112 -9.62 4.53 -10.75
CA ALA A 112 -9.54 5.97 -10.98
C ALA A 112 -10.11 6.39 -12.35
N VAL A 113 -9.89 5.58 -13.38
CA VAL A 113 -10.33 5.88 -14.75
C VAL A 113 -11.78 5.45 -15.02
N LEU A 114 -12.29 4.41 -14.36
CA LEU A 114 -13.60 3.83 -14.63
C LEU A 114 -14.69 4.27 -13.64
N ASP A 115 -14.34 4.89 -12.52
CA ASP A 115 -15.33 5.42 -11.57
C ASP A 115 -16.04 6.63 -12.17
N ASP A 116 -17.34 6.49 -12.43
CA ASP A 116 -18.21 7.51 -13.03
C ASP A 116 -18.25 8.83 -12.23
N ALA A 117 -17.94 8.79 -10.93
CA ALA A 117 -17.91 9.98 -10.09
C ALA A 117 -16.62 10.81 -10.26
N THR A 118 -15.52 10.18 -10.69
CA THR A 118 -14.20 10.80 -10.75
C THR A 118 -13.57 10.81 -12.14
N THR A 119 -14.09 10.03 -13.08
CA THR A 119 -13.49 9.89 -14.42
C THR A 119 -13.53 11.19 -15.21
N GLU A 120 -12.39 11.54 -15.81
CA GLU A 120 -12.26 12.65 -16.76
C GLU A 120 -12.47 12.18 -18.22
N PHE A 121 -12.50 10.86 -18.46
CA PHE A 121 -12.54 10.24 -19.79
C PHE A 121 -13.65 9.18 -19.93
N PRO A 122 -14.93 9.54 -19.68
CA PRO A 122 -16.04 8.58 -19.73
C PRO A 122 -16.24 7.95 -21.11
N ASP A 123 -15.85 8.64 -22.18
CA ASP A 123 -15.92 8.16 -23.57
C ASP A 123 -14.85 7.12 -23.91
N LYS A 124 -13.77 7.04 -23.12
CA LYS A 124 -12.66 6.08 -23.30
C LYS A 124 -12.80 4.83 -22.44
N ARG A 125 -13.86 4.74 -21.64
CA ARG A 125 -14.07 3.66 -20.66
C ARG A 125 -13.93 2.26 -21.28
N ASP A 126 -14.62 2.02 -22.39
CA ASP A 126 -14.65 0.71 -23.04
C ASP A 126 -13.31 0.38 -23.71
N ASP A 127 -12.70 1.37 -24.38
CA ASP A 127 -11.37 1.22 -25.01
C ASP A 127 -10.31 0.85 -23.96
N VAL A 128 -10.31 1.54 -22.81
CA VAL A 128 -9.39 1.29 -21.70
C VAL A 128 -9.62 -0.09 -21.09
N LEU A 129 -10.88 -0.51 -20.95
CA LEU A 129 -11.21 -1.85 -20.44
C LEU A 129 -10.71 -2.95 -21.36
N GLU A 130 -10.94 -2.83 -22.67
CA GLU A 130 -10.47 -3.82 -23.64
C GLU A 130 -8.93 -3.85 -23.70
N ALA A 131 -8.28 -2.69 -23.70
CA ALA A 131 -6.82 -2.60 -23.61
C ALA A 131 -6.27 -3.24 -22.33
N ALA A 132 -6.90 -2.98 -21.18
CA ALA A 132 -6.50 -3.56 -19.90
C ALA A 132 -6.66 -5.10 -19.86
N LYS A 133 -7.63 -5.66 -20.61
CA LYS A 133 -7.79 -7.11 -20.78
C LYS A 133 -6.65 -7.72 -21.59
N ALA A 134 -6.15 -7.02 -22.61
CA ALA A 134 -5.00 -7.45 -23.40
C ALA A 134 -3.68 -7.42 -22.58
N LEU A 135 -3.56 -6.48 -21.64
CA LEU A 135 -2.39 -6.29 -20.78
C LEU A 135 -2.31 -7.31 -19.64
N THR A 136 -2.06 -8.57 -19.97
CA THR A 136 -2.01 -9.66 -18.99
C THR A 136 -0.67 -9.77 -18.25
N ARG A 137 0.39 -9.07 -18.66
CA ARG A 137 1.70 -9.22 -18.03
C ARG A 137 1.83 -8.39 -16.76
N ALA A 138 2.09 -9.04 -15.63
CA ALA A 138 2.27 -8.36 -14.34
C ALA A 138 3.41 -7.32 -14.36
N GLY A 139 4.51 -7.65 -15.03
CA GLY A 139 5.67 -6.76 -15.15
C GLY A 139 5.37 -5.42 -15.83
N TRP A 140 4.46 -5.41 -16.81
CA TRP A 140 4.08 -4.18 -17.51
C TRP A 140 3.40 -3.19 -16.55
N TRP A 141 2.42 -3.68 -15.77
CA TRP A 141 1.72 -2.85 -14.79
C TRP A 141 2.66 -2.28 -13.73
N THR A 142 3.59 -3.08 -13.20
CA THR A 142 4.52 -2.59 -12.18
C THR A 142 5.57 -1.62 -12.72
N ASN A 143 5.98 -1.78 -13.98
CA ASN A 143 7.05 -0.99 -14.59
C ASN A 143 6.55 0.32 -15.23
N ASN A 144 5.27 0.42 -15.58
CA ASN A 144 4.71 1.64 -16.16
C ASN A 144 3.76 2.34 -15.17
N LEU A 145 3.00 1.56 -14.41
CA LEU A 145 1.93 2.05 -13.54
C LEU A 145 2.09 1.60 -12.08
N GLY A 146 3.30 1.23 -11.68
CA GLY A 146 3.60 0.93 -10.28
C GLY A 146 3.38 2.15 -9.40
N PHE A 147 2.91 1.97 -8.15
CA PHE A 147 2.66 3.07 -7.21
C PHE A 147 3.78 4.12 -7.14
N LYS A 148 5.05 3.69 -7.07
CA LYS A 148 6.19 4.61 -7.02
C LYS A 148 6.32 5.43 -8.29
N ILE A 149 6.16 4.80 -9.45
CA ILE A 149 6.31 5.43 -10.77
C ILE A 149 5.25 6.50 -10.94
N ARG A 150 3.99 6.15 -10.68
CA ARG A 150 2.86 7.09 -10.75
C ARG A 150 3.01 8.26 -9.78
N THR A 151 3.54 8.00 -8.59
CA THR A 151 3.73 9.05 -7.57
C THR A 151 4.89 9.97 -7.93
N ASP A 152 6.02 9.42 -8.39
CA ASP A 152 7.22 10.18 -8.72
C ASP A 152 7.03 11.02 -9.99
N ALA A 153 6.24 10.55 -10.95
CA ALA A 153 5.92 11.25 -12.19
C ALA A 153 4.61 12.06 -12.12
N GLU A 154 3.93 12.06 -10.97
CA GLU A 154 2.68 12.80 -10.73
C GLU A 154 1.56 12.49 -11.75
N TYR A 155 1.41 11.22 -12.14
CA TYR A 155 0.48 10.81 -13.19
C TYR A 155 -0.99 11.11 -12.85
N GLY A 156 -1.67 11.75 -13.81
CA GLY A 156 -3.12 11.95 -13.85
C GLY A 156 -3.85 10.82 -14.58
N GLN A 157 -5.16 10.96 -14.74
CA GLN A 157 -5.98 9.99 -15.48
C GLN A 157 -5.68 9.97 -16.98
N ASP A 158 -5.27 11.11 -17.54
CA ASP A 158 -4.85 11.25 -18.94
C ASP A 158 -3.69 10.31 -19.26
N GLU A 159 -2.64 10.35 -18.44
CA GLU A 159 -1.47 9.47 -18.58
C GLU A 159 -1.84 7.99 -18.39
N TYR A 160 -2.76 7.68 -17.46
CA TYR A 160 -3.22 6.31 -17.28
C TYR A 160 -3.91 5.77 -18.53
N VAL A 161 -4.79 6.58 -19.13
CA VAL A 161 -5.51 6.22 -20.35
C VAL A 161 -4.52 6.04 -21.51
N GLU A 162 -3.62 7.00 -21.72
CA GLU A 162 -2.62 6.96 -22.78
C GLU A 162 -1.73 5.71 -22.67
N LEU A 163 -1.11 5.49 -21.50
CA LEU A 163 -0.23 4.34 -21.29
C LEU A 163 -0.95 3.00 -21.47
N ILE A 164 -2.20 2.87 -21.00
CA ILE A 164 -2.96 1.62 -21.17
C ILE A 164 -3.27 1.35 -22.64
N LEU A 165 -3.72 2.37 -23.38
CA LEU A 165 -4.06 2.21 -24.80
C LEU A 165 -2.81 1.92 -25.64
N ASP A 166 -1.74 2.69 -25.44
CA ASP A 166 -0.47 2.52 -26.16
C ASP A 166 0.17 1.17 -25.84
N GLY A 167 0.17 0.76 -24.57
CA GLY A 167 0.72 -0.52 -24.15
C GLY A 167 -0.04 -1.72 -24.76
N ALA A 168 -1.36 -1.62 -24.88
CA ALA A 168 -2.15 -2.66 -25.54
C ALA A 168 -1.89 -2.71 -27.05
N GLN A 169 -1.74 -1.55 -27.69
CA GLN A 169 -1.38 -1.46 -29.10
C GLN A 169 0.00 -2.06 -29.37
N GLU A 170 1.00 -1.78 -28.53
CA GLU A 170 2.35 -2.34 -28.67
C GLU A 170 2.35 -3.88 -28.62
N ILE A 171 1.52 -4.47 -27.75
CA ILE A 171 1.38 -5.93 -27.64
C ILE A 171 0.71 -6.53 -28.89
N ASP A 172 -0.31 -5.86 -29.44
CA ASP A 172 -0.99 -6.31 -30.65
C ASP A 172 -0.06 -6.26 -31.89
N GLU A 173 0.75 -5.20 -31.97
CA GLU A 173 1.70 -5.01 -33.07
C GLU A 173 2.91 -5.95 -32.99
N ASN A 174 3.36 -6.30 -31.77
CA ASN A 174 4.57 -7.11 -31.55
C ASN A 174 4.33 -8.30 -30.60
N PRO A 175 3.49 -9.29 -30.97
CA PRO A 175 3.11 -10.39 -30.09
C PRO A 175 4.26 -11.34 -29.72
N THR A 176 5.36 -11.34 -30.49
CA THR A 176 6.46 -12.32 -30.37
C THR A 176 7.80 -11.78 -29.85
N GLU A 177 7.97 -10.47 -29.66
CA GLU A 177 9.31 -9.89 -29.44
C GLU A 177 9.70 -9.64 -27.98
N HIS A 178 8.88 -10.03 -27.00
CA HIS A 178 9.29 -9.97 -25.60
C HIS A 178 9.72 -11.35 -25.11
N ILE A 179 11.00 -11.62 -25.31
CA ILE A 179 11.72 -12.74 -24.71
C ILE A 179 11.50 -12.64 -23.20
N GLU A 180 11.03 -13.74 -22.58
CA GLU A 180 11.13 -13.97 -21.13
C GLU A 180 12.62 -14.12 -20.78
N THR A 181 13.43 -13.07 -20.98
CA THR A 181 14.81 -13.11 -20.56
C THR A 181 14.79 -13.16 -19.05
N GLU A 182 15.14 -14.34 -18.54
CA GLU A 182 15.80 -14.50 -17.26
C GLU A 182 16.72 -13.30 -17.06
N ASN A 183 16.34 -12.47 -16.10
CA ASN A 183 17.12 -11.47 -15.41
C ASN A 183 18.55 -11.25 -16.00
N PRO A 184 18.88 -10.07 -16.54
CA PRO A 184 20.21 -9.75 -17.06
C PRO A 184 21.38 -9.94 -16.07
N HIS A 185 21.08 -10.23 -14.80
CA HIS A 185 22.04 -10.52 -13.74
C HIS A 185 22.39 -12.00 -13.56
N ASP A 186 21.76 -12.95 -14.27
CA ASP A 186 22.04 -14.38 -14.09
C ASP A 186 23.35 -14.83 -14.79
N TRP A 187 24.10 -13.90 -15.40
CA TRP A 187 25.32 -14.18 -16.15
C TRP A 187 26.59 -13.94 -15.30
N ALA A 188 26.43 -13.58 -14.03
CA ALA A 188 27.52 -13.19 -13.13
C ALA A 188 28.04 -14.30 -12.21
N ASP A 189 27.50 -15.53 -12.30
CA ASP A 189 27.98 -16.67 -11.51
C ASP A 189 28.65 -17.70 -12.43
N GLY A 190 29.81 -17.34 -12.98
CA GLY A 190 30.52 -18.22 -13.90
C GLY A 190 31.87 -17.72 -14.39
N GLN A 191 32.72 -17.18 -13.50
CA GLN A 191 34.18 -17.12 -13.70
C GLN A 191 34.93 -17.36 -12.39
#